data_AF-A0A6M0GFV0-F1
#
_entry.id   AF-A0A6M0GFV0-F1
#
_cell.length_a   1.000
_cell.length_b   1.000
_cell.length_c   1.000
_cell.angle_alpha   90.00
_cell.angle_beta   90.00
_cell.angle_gamma   90.00
#
_symmetry.space_group_name_H-M   'P 1'
#
loop_
_entity.id
_entity.type
_entity.pdbx_description
1 polymer ?
#
loop_
_entity_poly.entity_id
_entity_poly.type
_entity_poly.pdbx_seq_one_letter_code
_entity_poly.pdbx_strand_id
1 'polypeptide(L)'
;LLDIRNCIAKQNPKDISKCLLKYKNSSNILQEIPLVDKQGNYILIEIHLNNNEFNQIVKNEWYKAGKGIGFTDNGGFQFKSTSSTDAPIDIKAAWRVFDARSTPEEKSRYYLTKRRLAIPKEQYVCTVDNCPTDDHVLQEVEVGLIGFHLAYKIPEQQNNTPGWIWATFEQVDNLEVENPPQGIDLQPTLSKPDCQENCLANYPYVEPPFLWRDQAPHAVTKDDNGQIKQQISTQVVRWTKSGSSLKNQELDKGVELAVEKQNQNWQEALKKVAKVNANAQESVWQYYKLIGTQWLMTPSVTNEPTSSTQLNKSIAAISNGREIMPEKTLFNAAMEAYLKNYEYRNNSCIACHVQATRKVSKSGTQEAFSDFSFLLDRAK
;
A
#
# COMPACT_ATOMS: atom_id res chain seq x y z
N LEU A 1 -0.51 11.68 -20.60
CA LEU A 1 -0.59 10.20 -20.58
C LEU A 1 -0.01 9.58 -21.85
N LEU A 2 -0.44 9.97 -23.06
CA LEU A 2 0.09 9.44 -24.33
C LEU A 2 1.61 9.67 -24.51
N ASP A 3 2.14 10.83 -24.09
CA ASP A 3 3.59 11.12 -24.19
C ASP A 3 4.44 10.38 -23.15
N ILE A 4 3.87 9.99 -22.01
CA ILE A 4 4.52 9.10 -21.04
C ILE A 4 4.57 7.68 -21.62
N ARG A 5 3.47 7.22 -22.24
CA ARG A 5 3.37 5.91 -22.92
C ARG A 5 4.42 5.74 -24.02
N ASN A 6 4.54 6.73 -24.92
CA ASN A 6 5.51 6.69 -26.02
C ASN A 6 6.98 6.73 -25.56
N CYS A 7 7.22 7.34 -24.40
CA CYS A 7 8.54 7.45 -23.83
C CYS A 7 8.98 6.16 -23.10
N ILE A 8 8.04 5.51 -22.39
CA ILE A 8 8.27 4.25 -21.68
C ILE A 8 8.42 3.07 -22.66
N ALA A 9 7.61 3.01 -23.71
CA ALA A 9 7.59 1.90 -24.67
C ALA A 9 8.87 1.75 -25.52
N LYS A 10 9.78 2.73 -25.52
CA LYS A 10 10.90 2.80 -26.48
C LYS A 10 12.30 2.69 -25.88
N GLN A 11 12.47 2.45 -24.58
CA GLN A 11 13.76 2.74 -23.93
C GLN A 11 14.29 1.73 -22.89
N ASN A 12 15.64 1.68 -22.83
CA ASN A 12 16.47 0.96 -21.86
C ASN A 12 16.24 1.51 -20.43
N PRO A 13 16.37 0.74 -19.32
CA PRO A 13 16.00 1.19 -17.98
C PRO A 13 16.67 2.49 -17.47
N LYS A 14 17.84 2.85 -18.01
CA LYS A 14 18.52 4.12 -17.68
C LYS A 14 17.82 5.37 -18.24
N ASP A 15 17.10 5.24 -19.36
CA ASP A 15 16.47 6.39 -20.03
C ASP A 15 15.01 6.61 -19.57
N ILE A 16 14.36 5.56 -19.05
CA ILE A 16 13.05 5.65 -18.35
C ILE A 16 13.15 6.61 -17.15
N SER A 17 14.25 6.57 -16.40
CA SER A 17 14.49 7.48 -15.27
C SER A 17 14.55 8.95 -15.72
N LYS A 18 15.26 9.25 -16.82
CA LYS A 18 15.28 10.59 -17.43
C LYS A 18 13.91 11.02 -17.94
N CYS A 19 13.12 10.08 -18.44
CA CYS A 19 11.77 10.38 -18.90
C CYS A 19 10.84 10.78 -17.76
N LEU A 20 10.83 10.02 -16.66
CA LEU A 20 10.01 10.30 -15.48
C LEU A 20 10.44 11.59 -14.77
N LEU A 21 11.75 11.91 -14.78
CA LEU A 21 12.29 13.18 -14.32
C LEU A 21 11.76 14.41 -15.08
N LYS A 22 11.28 14.25 -16.32
CA LYS A 22 10.64 15.34 -17.09
C LYS A 22 9.23 15.64 -16.58
N TYR A 23 8.57 14.67 -15.94
CA TYR A 23 7.21 14.78 -15.42
C TYR A 23 7.19 14.98 -13.89
N LYS A 24 8.07 15.87 -13.38
CA LYS A 24 8.28 16.20 -11.94
C LYS A 24 7.05 16.42 -11.04
N ASN A 25 5.84 16.52 -11.59
CA ASN A 25 4.57 16.64 -10.86
C ASN A 25 3.70 15.36 -10.89
N SER A 26 4.20 14.22 -11.36
CA SER A 26 3.41 12.99 -11.61
C SER A 26 3.49 11.92 -10.52
N SER A 27 3.83 12.29 -9.27
CA SER A 27 3.91 11.34 -8.14
C SER A 27 2.62 10.52 -7.93
N ASN A 28 1.47 11.05 -8.36
CA ASN A 28 0.19 10.34 -8.28
C ASN A 28 0.01 9.25 -9.35
N ILE A 29 0.64 9.36 -10.54
CA ILE A 29 0.37 8.46 -11.65
C ILE A 29 0.93 7.04 -11.40
N LEU A 30 2.07 6.92 -10.70
CA LEU A 30 2.67 5.62 -10.40
C LEU A 30 1.95 4.87 -9.26
N GLN A 31 1.21 5.58 -8.41
CA GLN A 31 0.36 4.96 -7.38
C GLN A 31 -0.94 4.37 -7.94
N GLU A 32 -1.33 4.77 -9.16
CA GLU A 32 -2.55 4.31 -9.83
C GLU A 32 -2.32 3.07 -10.70
N ILE A 33 -1.08 2.60 -10.84
CA ILE A 33 -0.77 1.39 -11.60
C ILE A 33 -0.94 0.19 -10.66
N PRO A 34 -1.82 -0.78 -10.98
CA PRO A 34 -2.03 -1.94 -10.13
C PRO A 34 -0.90 -2.96 -10.32
N LEU A 35 -0.56 -3.68 -9.26
CA LEU A 35 0.28 -4.88 -9.37
C LEU A 35 -0.54 -6.04 -9.93
N VAL A 36 0.13 -6.92 -10.66
CA VAL A 36 -0.44 -8.15 -11.21
C VAL A 36 0.36 -9.31 -10.66
N ASP A 37 -0.29 -10.27 -10.02
CA ASP A 37 0.37 -11.44 -9.43
C ASP A 37 0.89 -12.42 -10.51
N LYS A 38 1.60 -13.46 -10.06
CA LYS A 38 2.09 -14.54 -10.94
C LYS A 38 0.99 -15.28 -11.71
N GLN A 39 -0.28 -15.17 -11.31
CA GLN A 39 -1.41 -15.82 -11.95
C GLN A 39 -2.20 -14.86 -12.86
N GLY A 40 -1.77 -13.60 -13.02
CA GLY A 40 -2.44 -12.64 -13.87
C GLY A 40 -3.65 -11.98 -13.23
N ASN A 41 -3.72 -11.91 -11.90
CA ASN A 41 -4.77 -11.21 -11.17
C ASN A 41 -4.25 -9.91 -10.56
N TYR A 42 -5.08 -8.86 -10.50
CA TYR A 42 -4.69 -7.63 -9.83
C TYR A 42 -4.55 -7.86 -8.33
N ILE A 43 -3.53 -7.27 -7.73
CA ILE A 43 -3.46 -7.11 -6.28
C ILE A 43 -4.49 -6.06 -5.87
N LEU A 44 -5.33 -6.42 -4.93
CA LEU A 44 -6.42 -5.58 -4.45
C LEU A 44 -5.97 -4.82 -3.20
N ILE A 45 -6.23 -3.53 -3.16
CA ILE A 45 -5.92 -2.67 -2.01
C ILE A 45 -7.21 -2.32 -1.27
N GLU A 46 -7.19 -2.50 0.03
CA GLU A 46 -8.29 -2.20 0.93
C GLU A 46 -7.78 -1.32 2.09
N ILE A 47 -8.58 -0.38 2.58
CA ILE A 47 -8.21 0.48 3.71
C ILE A 47 -9.36 0.50 4.72
N HIS A 48 -9.05 0.28 5.99
CA HIS A 48 -10.00 0.17 7.10
C HIS A 48 -9.61 1.10 8.24
N LEU A 49 -10.62 1.76 8.80
CA LEU A 49 -10.51 2.52 10.05
C LEU A 49 -11.16 1.73 11.17
N ASN A 50 -10.60 1.82 12.37
CA ASN A 50 -11.30 1.32 13.55
C ASN A 50 -12.46 2.25 13.97
N ASN A 51 -13.32 1.75 14.85
CA ASN A 51 -14.50 2.50 15.33
C ASN A 51 -14.11 3.83 15.99
N ASN A 52 -13.00 3.89 16.72
CA ASN A 52 -12.58 5.13 17.36
C ASN A 52 -12.27 6.22 16.33
N GLU A 53 -11.43 5.92 15.35
CA GLU A 53 -11.08 6.88 14.29
C GLU A 53 -12.32 7.28 13.49
N PHE A 54 -13.12 6.30 13.03
CA PHE A 54 -14.34 6.54 12.26
C PHE A 54 -15.34 7.41 13.02
N ASN A 55 -15.61 7.11 14.29
CA ASN A 55 -16.56 7.86 15.11
C ASN A 55 -16.10 9.30 15.32
N GLN A 56 -14.80 9.55 15.44
CA GLN A 56 -14.27 10.93 15.50
C GLN A 56 -14.49 11.67 14.17
N ILE A 57 -14.28 11.03 13.02
CA ILE A 57 -14.52 11.63 11.71
C ILE A 57 -16.01 11.99 11.57
N VAL A 58 -16.92 11.06 11.90
CA VAL A 58 -18.36 11.25 11.76
C VAL A 58 -18.88 12.28 12.74
N LYS A 59 -18.55 12.16 14.04
CA LYS A 59 -19.01 13.07 15.11
C LYS A 59 -18.60 14.51 14.84
N ASN A 60 -17.38 14.72 14.34
CA ASN A 60 -16.87 16.05 14.05
C ASN A 60 -17.18 16.50 12.60
N GLU A 61 -17.89 15.68 11.82
CA GLU A 61 -18.23 15.92 10.42
C GLU A 61 -17.03 16.26 9.53
N TRP A 62 -15.87 15.64 9.81
CA TRP A 62 -14.61 15.93 9.14
C TRP A 62 -14.60 15.56 7.64
N TYR A 63 -15.58 14.77 7.20
CA TYR A 63 -15.86 14.42 5.81
C TYR A 63 -16.57 15.53 5.00
N LYS A 64 -17.00 16.63 5.64
CA LYS A 64 -17.69 17.75 4.98
C LYS A 64 -16.69 18.84 4.59
N ALA A 65 -16.63 19.14 3.30
CA ALA A 65 -15.85 20.25 2.78
C ALA A 65 -16.21 21.57 3.52
N GLY A 66 -15.22 22.23 4.12
CA GLY A 66 -15.41 23.52 4.81
C GLY A 66 -15.74 23.43 6.31
N LYS A 67 -16.04 22.27 6.89
CA LYS A 67 -16.07 22.15 8.38
C LYS A 67 -14.68 22.33 9.00
N GLY A 68 -13.63 22.16 8.19
CA GLY A 68 -12.25 22.55 8.52
C GLY A 68 -12.03 24.04 8.82
N ILE A 69 -12.96 24.92 8.42
CA ILE A 69 -12.85 26.39 8.54
C ILE A 69 -12.91 26.86 10.02
N GLY A 70 -13.43 26.06 10.95
CA GLY A 70 -13.62 26.43 12.37
C GLY A 70 -12.56 25.91 13.36
N PHE A 71 -11.50 25.23 12.91
CA PHE A 71 -10.47 24.65 13.78
C PHE A 71 -9.39 25.66 14.21
N THR A 72 -9.64 26.95 14.06
CA THR A 72 -8.68 28.02 14.37
C THR A 72 -8.56 28.34 15.86
N ASP A 73 -9.54 27.94 16.68
CA ASP A 73 -9.57 28.31 18.09
C ASP A 73 -9.54 27.07 19.02
N ASN A 74 -8.41 26.90 19.70
CA ASN A 74 -8.23 26.12 20.94
C ASN A 74 -8.45 24.59 20.90
N GLY A 75 -7.91 23.88 19.90
CA GLY A 75 -7.83 22.41 19.99
C GLY A 75 -7.18 21.65 18.85
N GLY A 76 -6.94 22.29 17.70
CA GLY A 76 -6.35 21.63 16.53
C GLY A 76 -7.22 20.51 15.93
N PHE A 77 -6.92 20.11 14.70
CA PHE A 77 -7.44 18.87 14.14
C PHE A 77 -6.46 17.75 14.49
N GLN A 78 -6.86 16.95 15.47
CA GLN A 78 -6.08 15.82 15.92
C GLN A 78 -7.04 14.73 16.40
N PHE A 79 -6.81 13.50 15.95
CA PHE A 79 -7.47 12.34 16.52
C PHE A 79 -7.09 12.21 17.99
N LYS A 80 -8.08 12.12 18.86
CA LYS A 80 -7.84 11.88 20.29
C LYS A 80 -7.51 10.41 20.50
N SER A 81 -6.50 10.13 21.32
CA SER A 81 -6.12 8.76 21.70
C SER A 81 -5.96 8.72 23.21
N THR A 82 -6.95 8.15 23.92
CA THR A 82 -7.00 8.20 25.39
C THR A 82 -6.46 6.94 26.06
N SER A 83 -6.58 5.78 25.41
CA SER A 83 -6.11 4.49 25.93
C SER A 83 -5.59 3.62 24.78
N SER A 84 -4.73 2.65 25.11
CA SER A 84 -4.17 1.73 24.10
C SER A 84 -5.19 0.76 23.53
N THR A 85 -6.27 0.49 24.26
CA THR A 85 -7.33 -0.45 23.85
C THR A 85 -8.33 0.15 22.86
N ASP A 86 -8.36 1.47 22.72
CA ASP A 86 -9.28 2.21 21.85
C ASP A 86 -8.55 3.32 21.09
N ALA A 87 -7.25 3.19 20.88
CA ALA A 87 -6.48 4.14 20.10
C ALA A 87 -6.96 4.15 18.63
N PRO A 88 -6.97 5.31 17.94
CA PRO A 88 -7.15 5.38 16.49
C PRO A 88 -6.17 4.47 15.74
N ILE A 89 -6.72 3.68 14.81
CA ILE A 89 -5.98 2.73 13.98
C ILE A 89 -6.50 2.78 12.55
N ASP A 90 -5.57 2.89 11.60
CA ASP A 90 -5.78 2.71 10.16
C ASP A 90 -4.97 1.50 9.67
N ILE A 91 -5.61 0.63 8.88
CA ILE A 91 -4.98 -0.50 8.22
C ILE A 91 -5.21 -0.41 6.72
N LYS A 92 -4.12 -0.35 5.95
CA LYS A 92 -4.13 -0.50 4.50
C LYS A 92 -3.58 -1.87 4.13
N ALA A 93 -4.39 -2.74 3.56
CA ALA A 93 -4.05 -4.12 3.24
C ALA A 93 -3.98 -4.36 1.73
N ALA A 94 -3.02 -5.18 1.32
CA ALA A 94 -2.86 -5.71 -0.02
C ALA A 94 -3.23 -7.19 -0.05
N TRP A 95 -4.04 -7.55 -1.04
CA TRP A 95 -4.67 -8.86 -1.14
C TRP A 95 -4.39 -9.50 -2.51
N ARG A 96 -3.97 -10.76 -2.50
CA ARG A 96 -3.88 -11.61 -3.69
C ARG A 96 -5.21 -12.31 -3.93
N VAL A 97 -5.64 -12.36 -5.18
CA VAL A 97 -6.84 -13.11 -5.59
C VAL A 97 -6.48 -14.57 -5.80
N PHE A 98 -7.24 -15.47 -5.18
CA PHE A 98 -7.11 -16.91 -5.36
C PHE A 98 -8.22 -17.42 -6.28
N ASP A 99 -7.84 -18.28 -7.24
CA ASP A 99 -8.76 -18.91 -8.17
C ASP A 99 -8.52 -20.43 -8.25
N ALA A 100 -9.17 -21.10 -9.19
CA ALA A 100 -9.10 -22.55 -9.35
C ALA A 100 -7.69 -23.08 -9.69
N ARG A 101 -6.77 -22.20 -10.11
CA ARG A 101 -5.37 -22.56 -10.43
C ARG A 101 -4.47 -22.63 -9.20
N SER A 102 -4.92 -22.14 -8.05
CA SER A 102 -4.13 -22.13 -6.81
C SER A 102 -4.36 -23.42 -6.00
N THR A 103 -3.29 -24.06 -5.55
CA THR A 103 -3.38 -25.34 -4.83
C THR A 103 -3.77 -25.14 -3.35
N PRO A 104 -4.34 -26.16 -2.68
CA PRO A 104 -4.58 -26.12 -1.24
C PRO A 104 -3.31 -25.85 -0.42
N GLU A 105 -2.17 -26.41 -0.83
CA GLU A 105 -0.88 -26.22 -0.16
C GLU A 105 -0.44 -24.76 -0.23
N GLU A 106 -0.60 -24.12 -1.39
CA GLU A 106 -0.33 -22.70 -1.56
C GLU A 106 -1.26 -21.86 -0.69
N LYS A 107 -2.57 -22.09 -0.76
CA LYS A 107 -3.60 -21.38 0.01
C LYS A 107 -3.38 -21.47 1.52
N SER A 108 -2.86 -22.61 2.01
CA SER A 108 -2.65 -22.86 3.43
C SER A 108 -1.66 -21.88 4.10
N ARG A 109 -0.86 -21.16 3.32
CA ARG A 109 0.16 -20.21 3.79
C ARG A 109 -0.34 -18.78 3.96
N TYR A 110 -1.59 -18.49 3.61
CA TYR A 110 -2.16 -17.14 3.61
C TYR A 110 -3.34 -17.05 4.57
N TYR A 111 -3.53 -15.90 5.19
CA TYR A 111 -4.81 -15.56 5.81
C TYR A 111 -5.87 -15.35 4.73
N LEU A 112 -6.79 -16.31 4.61
CA LEU A 112 -7.82 -16.33 3.57
C LEU A 112 -9.11 -15.70 4.05
N THR A 113 -9.77 -14.99 3.15
CA THR A 113 -11.09 -14.39 3.40
C THR A 113 -11.79 -14.13 2.07
N LYS A 114 -13.07 -13.80 2.12
CA LYS A 114 -13.85 -13.42 0.94
C LYS A 114 -14.02 -11.91 0.88
N ARG A 115 -13.96 -11.34 -0.32
CA ARG A 115 -14.24 -9.92 -0.57
C ARG A 115 -15.25 -9.79 -1.69
N ARG A 116 -16.14 -8.81 -1.57
CA ARG A 116 -17.09 -8.44 -2.61
C ARG A 116 -16.59 -7.17 -3.29
N LEU A 117 -16.25 -7.28 -4.57
CA LEU A 117 -15.76 -6.18 -5.39
C LEU A 117 -16.94 -5.55 -6.11
N ALA A 118 -17.02 -4.22 -6.09
CA ALA A 118 -17.89 -3.45 -6.96
C ALA A 118 -17.04 -2.90 -8.10
N ILE A 119 -17.20 -3.49 -9.29
CA ILE A 119 -16.39 -3.16 -10.47
C ILE A 119 -17.25 -2.29 -11.39
N PRO A 120 -16.84 -1.06 -11.73
CA PRO A 120 -17.57 -0.24 -12.68
C PRO A 120 -17.76 -0.95 -14.02
N LYS A 121 -18.92 -0.80 -14.64
CA LYS A 121 -19.25 -1.46 -15.91
C LYS A 121 -18.22 -1.19 -17.01
N GLU A 122 -17.65 0.02 -17.06
CA GLU A 122 -16.64 0.43 -18.04
C GLU A 122 -15.30 -0.28 -17.83
N GLN A 123 -15.06 -0.79 -16.62
CA GLN A 123 -13.88 -1.56 -16.25
C GLN A 123 -14.14 -3.07 -16.30
N TYR A 124 -15.37 -3.51 -16.63
CA TYR A 124 -15.73 -4.91 -16.68
C TYR A 124 -15.80 -5.45 -18.11
N VAL A 125 -15.26 -6.64 -18.32
CA VAL A 125 -15.27 -7.37 -19.59
C VAL A 125 -15.98 -8.69 -19.38
N CYS A 126 -17.09 -8.88 -20.07
CA CYS A 126 -17.85 -10.13 -20.00
C CYS A 126 -17.27 -11.12 -21.01
N THR A 127 -17.08 -12.36 -20.58
CA THR A 127 -16.65 -13.44 -21.48
C THR A 127 -17.82 -14.27 -22.02
N VAL A 128 -19.04 -14.00 -21.54
CA VAL A 128 -20.29 -14.64 -21.98
C VAL A 128 -21.27 -13.61 -22.53
N ASP A 129 -22.19 -14.06 -23.40
CA ASP A 129 -23.12 -13.23 -24.18
C ASP A 129 -24.08 -12.35 -23.35
N ASN A 130 -24.08 -12.45 -22.02
CA ASN A 130 -24.92 -11.66 -21.12
C ASN A 130 -24.09 -10.82 -20.15
N CYS A 131 -23.65 -9.65 -20.61
CA CYS A 131 -23.09 -8.64 -19.71
C CYS A 131 -24.13 -8.13 -18.70
N PRO A 132 -23.75 -7.93 -17.43
CA PRO A 132 -24.59 -7.23 -16.48
C PRO A 132 -25.01 -5.86 -17.02
N THR A 133 -26.29 -5.52 -16.86
CA THR A 133 -26.83 -4.24 -17.32
C THR A 133 -26.56 -3.09 -16.35
N ASP A 134 -26.38 -3.42 -15.08
CA ASP A 134 -26.13 -2.47 -13.99
C ASP A 134 -24.85 -1.65 -14.21
N ASP A 135 -24.78 -0.48 -13.58
CA ASP A 135 -23.63 0.44 -13.67
C ASP A 135 -22.36 -0.15 -13.02
N HIS A 136 -22.49 -1.23 -12.25
CA HIS A 136 -21.38 -1.96 -11.67
C HIS A 136 -21.70 -3.46 -11.60
N VAL A 137 -20.63 -4.26 -11.63
CA VAL A 137 -20.69 -5.71 -11.43
C VAL A 137 -20.19 -6.02 -10.03
N LEU A 138 -20.97 -6.82 -9.29
CA LEU A 138 -20.60 -7.31 -7.97
C LEU A 138 -20.01 -8.71 -8.09
N GLN A 139 -18.73 -8.86 -7.77
CA GLN A 139 -18.05 -10.15 -7.80
C GLN A 139 -17.51 -10.52 -6.42
N GLU A 140 -17.83 -11.72 -5.94
CA GLU A 140 -17.18 -12.30 -4.77
C GLU A 140 -15.88 -12.99 -5.20
N VAL A 141 -14.78 -12.69 -4.52
CA VAL A 141 -13.47 -13.30 -4.73
C VAL A 141 -12.92 -13.83 -3.41
N GLU A 142 -12.25 -14.98 -3.47
CA GLU A 142 -11.40 -15.43 -2.37
C GLU A 142 -10.05 -14.72 -2.47
N VAL A 143 -9.59 -14.17 -1.36
CA VAL A 143 -8.34 -13.42 -1.29
C VAL A 143 -7.48 -13.88 -0.12
N GLY A 144 -6.16 -13.77 -0.28
CA GLY A 144 -5.20 -13.95 0.78
C GLY A 144 -4.40 -12.69 1.05
N LEU A 145 -4.17 -12.37 2.32
CA LEU A 145 -3.40 -11.20 2.72
C LEU A 145 -1.94 -11.37 2.30
N ILE A 146 -1.38 -10.39 1.59
CA ILE A 146 0.02 -10.41 1.14
C ILE A 146 0.88 -9.29 1.72
N GLY A 147 0.28 -8.29 2.32
CA GLY A 147 0.98 -7.25 3.06
C GLY A 147 0.01 -6.22 3.60
N PHE A 148 0.43 -5.44 4.59
CA PHE A 148 -0.38 -4.34 5.09
C PHE A 148 0.45 -3.29 5.82
N HIS A 149 -0.04 -2.06 5.80
CA HIS A 149 0.39 -0.96 6.64
C HIS A 149 -0.55 -0.86 7.84
N LEU A 150 0.02 -0.53 8.99
CA LEU A 150 -0.69 -0.23 10.23
C LEU A 150 -0.24 1.15 10.69
N ALA A 151 -1.17 2.09 10.80
CA ALA A 151 -0.96 3.34 11.51
C ALA A 151 -1.69 3.27 12.86
N TYR A 152 -0.99 3.57 13.95
CA TYR A 152 -1.52 3.52 15.31
C TYR A 152 -1.20 4.83 16.02
N LYS A 153 -2.20 5.49 16.60
CA LYS A 153 -1.98 6.73 17.36
C LYS A 153 -1.71 6.45 18.84
N ILE A 154 -0.49 6.75 19.30
CA ILE A 154 -0.08 6.53 20.69
C ILE A 154 -1.02 7.28 21.65
N PRO A 155 -1.51 6.65 22.72
CA PRO A 155 -2.33 7.30 23.73
C PRO A 155 -1.61 8.44 24.45
N GLU A 156 -2.34 9.51 24.76
CA GLU A 156 -1.86 10.68 25.52
C GLU A 156 -1.27 10.32 26.89
N GLN A 157 -1.79 9.26 27.53
CA GLN A 157 -1.29 8.77 28.82
C GLN A 157 0.15 8.22 28.75
N GLN A 158 0.65 7.92 27.54
CA GLN A 158 1.97 7.35 27.31
C GLN A 158 2.99 8.38 26.80
N ASN A 159 2.57 9.56 26.36
CA ASN A 159 3.45 10.63 25.89
C ASN A 159 2.76 11.99 25.93
N ASN A 160 3.45 13.04 26.38
CA ASN A 160 2.89 14.41 26.48
C ASN A 160 2.47 15.02 25.13
N THR A 161 2.81 14.37 24.00
CA THR A 161 2.31 14.69 22.67
C THR A 161 2.01 13.38 21.90
N PRO A 162 0.75 12.96 21.71
CA PRO A 162 0.41 11.69 21.07
C PRO A 162 0.77 11.73 19.57
N GLY A 163 1.78 10.95 19.19
CA GLY A 163 2.22 10.74 17.82
C GLY A 163 1.64 9.49 17.18
N TRP A 164 1.75 9.41 15.86
CA TRP A 164 1.45 8.20 15.10
C TRP A 164 2.70 7.32 14.99
N ILE A 165 2.50 6.02 15.06
CA ILE A 165 3.47 4.98 14.71
C ILE A 165 2.94 4.29 13.47
N TRP A 166 3.81 4.09 12.47
CA TRP A 166 3.51 3.34 11.27
C TRP A 166 4.35 2.08 11.23
N ALA A 167 3.74 0.94 10.94
CA ALA A 167 4.43 -0.32 10.72
C ALA A 167 3.98 -0.92 9.40
N THR A 168 4.88 -1.66 8.74
CA THR A 168 4.56 -2.36 7.48
C THR A 168 4.97 -3.81 7.56
N PHE A 169 4.09 -4.68 7.10
CA PHE A 169 4.22 -6.12 7.16
C PHE A 169 4.05 -6.72 5.77
N GLU A 170 4.77 -7.80 5.51
CA GLU A 170 4.70 -8.56 4.26
C GLU A 170 4.46 -10.04 4.55
N GLN A 171 3.76 -10.70 3.63
CA GLN A 171 3.76 -12.15 3.56
C GLN A 171 5.11 -12.62 2.99
N VAL A 172 5.68 -13.67 3.59
CA VAL A 172 7.08 -14.11 3.32
C VAL A 172 7.31 -14.60 1.88
N ASP A 173 6.26 -15.05 1.20
CA ASP A 173 6.31 -15.62 -0.14
C ASP A 173 6.10 -14.59 -1.27
N ASN A 174 6.19 -13.29 -0.96
CA ASN A 174 5.94 -12.25 -1.97
C ASN A 174 7.00 -12.23 -3.07
N LEU A 175 8.29 -12.30 -2.71
CA LEU A 175 9.42 -12.12 -3.63
C LEU A 175 10.26 -13.38 -3.84
N GLU A 176 10.27 -14.26 -2.85
CA GLU A 176 10.86 -15.59 -2.83
C GLU A 176 9.85 -16.52 -2.14
N VAL A 177 10.11 -17.82 -2.01
CA VAL A 177 9.30 -18.69 -1.13
C VAL A 177 10.16 -19.14 0.03
N GLU A 178 9.79 -18.74 1.23
CA GLU A 178 10.56 -19.06 2.44
C GLU A 178 10.11 -20.39 3.04
N ASN A 179 11.04 -21.34 3.17
CA ASN A 179 10.81 -22.66 3.77
C ASN A 179 9.57 -23.38 3.17
N PRO A 180 9.59 -23.72 1.86
CA PRO A 180 8.50 -24.47 1.25
C PRO A 180 8.38 -25.87 1.86
N PRO A 181 7.16 -26.45 1.94
CA PRO A 181 6.98 -27.84 2.33
C PRO A 181 7.78 -28.79 1.41
N GLN A 182 8.31 -29.87 1.98
CA GLN A 182 9.11 -30.83 1.22
C GLN A 182 8.32 -31.41 0.05
N GLY A 183 8.89 -31.34 -1.17
CA GLY A 183 8.28 -31.87 -2.37
C GLY A 183 7.16 -31.02 -2.97
N ILE A 184 6.88 -29.84 -2.41
CA ILE A 184 5.91 -28.88 -2.97
C ILE A 184 6.66 -27.74 -3.65
N ASP A 185 6.50 -27.60 -4.96
CA ASP A 185 7.01 -26.46 -5.71
C ASP A 185 6.03 -25.28 -5.60
N LEU A 186 6.44 -24.27 -4.84
CA LEU A 186 5.72 -23.02 -4.68
C LEU A 186 6.52 -21.90 -5.34
N GLN A 187 5.79 -21.00 -6.01
CA GLN A 187 6.36 -19.85 -6.70
C GLN A 187 5.98 -18.54 -5.97
N PRO A 188 6.83 -17.50 -5.97
CA PRO A 188 6.54 -16.24 -5.29
C PRO A 188 5.29 -15.54 -5.84
N THR A 189 4.61 -14.75 -5.02
CA THR A 189 3.37 -14.06 -5.44
C THR A 189 3.61 -12.96 -6.48
N LEU A 190 4.66 -12.17 -6.31
CA LEU A 190 4.97 -10.98 -7.13
C LEU A 190 6.15 -11.25 -8.08
N SER A 191 6.06 -12.37 -8.79
CA SER A 191 7.04 -12.80 -9.78
C SER A 191 6.42 -12.98 -11.16
N LYS A 192 7.27 -12.92 -12.19
CA LYS A 192 6.91 -13.35 -13.53
C LYS A 192 7.12 -14.87 -13.63
N PRO A 193 6.10 -15.69 -13.99
CA PRO A 193 6.21 -17.15 -14.01
C PRO A 193 7.35 -17.72 -14.87
N ASP A 194 7.65 -17.07 -15.99
CA ASP A 194 8.68 -17.53 -16.93
C ASP A 194 10.11 -17.24 -16.46
N CYS A 195 10.27 -16.53 -15.34
CA CYS A 195 11.58 -16.17 -14.83
C CYS A 195 12.04 -17.15 -13.75
N GLN A 196 13.10 -17.90 -14.05
CA GLN A 196 13.62 -18.95 -13.17
C GLN A 196 14.85 -18.51 -12.36
N GLU A 197 15.73 -17.66 -12.92
CA GLU A 197 16.95 -17.18 -12.26
C GLU A 197 17.24 -15.71 -12.55
N ASN A 198 17.88 -15.01 -11.60
CA ASN A 198 18.33 -13.61 -11.74
C ASN A 198 17.26 -12.64 -12.25
N CYS A 199 16.03 -12.83 -11.77
CA CYS A 199 14.87 -12.08 -12.23
C CYS A 199 15.05 -10.59 -12.00
N LEU A 200 15.13 -9.84 -13.09
CA LEU A 200 15.19 -8.38 -13.03
C LEU A 200 13.80 -7.82 -12.78
N ALA A 201 13.70 -6.80 -11.93
CA ALA A 201 12.46 -6.07 -11.74
C ALA A 201 11.92 -5.60 -13.09
N ASN A 202 10.68 -5.96 -13.38
CA ASN A 202 9.98 -5.38 -14.52
C ASN A 202 9.30 -4.07 -14.08
N TYR A 203 9.33 -3.03 -14.91
CA TYR A 203 8.76 -1.74 -14.56
C TYR A 203 7.54 -1.47 -15.43
N PRO A 204 6.44 -1.03 -14.82
CA PRO A 204 5.15 -1.70 -15.00
C PRO A 204 4.90 -2.03 -16.47
N TYR A 205 4.88 -3.33 -16.76
CA TYR A 205 4.34 -3.84 -18.03
C TYR A 205 2.82 -4.00 -17.98
N VAL A 206 2.17 -3.50 -16.92
CA VAL A 206 0.71 -3.47 -16.82
C VAL A 206 0.19 -2.36 -17.71
N GLU A 207 -0.73 -2.70 -18.63
CA GLU A 207 -1.15 -1.81 -19.70
C GLU A 207 -2.59 -1.30 -19.47
N PRO A 208 -2.83 0.02 -19.53
CA PRO A 208 -4.18 0.55 -19.50
C PRO A 208 -4.91 0.29 -20.84
N PRO A 209 -6.24 0.16 -20.85
CA PRO A 209 -7.13 0.27 -19.70
C PRO A 209 -7.01 -0.92 -18.74
N PHE A 210 -7.13 -0.65 -17.44
CA PHE A 210 -7.14 -1.70 -16.42
C PHE A 210 -8.54 -2.27 -16.33
N LEU A 211 -8.72 -3.50 -16.81
CA LEU A 211 -10.01 -4.14 -16.96
C LEU A 211 -10.05 -5.44 -16.16
N TRP A 212 -11.24 -5.78 -15.68
CA TRP A 212 -11.53 -6.99 -14.93
C TRP A 212 -12.53 -7.85 -15.70
N ARG A 213 -12.38 -9.17 -15.65
CA ARG A 213 -13.37 -10.12 -16.20
C ARG A 213 -13.78 -11.20 -15.20
N ASP A 214 -14.92 -11.84 -15.47
CA ASP A 214 -15.44 -12.97 -14.69
C ASP A 214 -14.49 -14.18 -14.63
N GLN A 215 -13.77 -14.49 -15.70
CA GLN A 215 -12.92 -15.67 -15.79
C GLN A 215 -11.46 -15.37 -15.44
N ALA A 216 -10.84 -16.24 -14.65
CA ALA A 216 -9.42 -16.17 -14.35
C ALA A 216 -8.55 -16.40 -15.62
N PRO A 217 -7.40 -15.71 -15.80
CA PRO A 217 -6.95 -14.55 -15.02
C PRO A 217 -7.90 -13.37 -15.15
N HIS A 218 -8.20 -12.73 -14.03
CA HIS A 218 -9.19 -11.66 -13.97
C HIS A 218 -8.66 -10.33 -14.52
N ALA A 219 -7.35 -10.08 -14.41
CA ALA A 219 -6.75 -8.84 -14.88
C ALA A 219 -6.49 -8.88 -16.38
N VAL A 220 -7.16 -8.01 -17.12
CA VAL A 220 -7.07 -7.93 -18.59
C VAL A 220 -6.89 -6.49 -19.06
N THR A 221 -6.58 -6.34 -20.34
CA THR A 221 -6.48 -5.07 -21.06
C THR A 221 -6.94 -5.26 -22.51
N LYS A 222 -6.90 -4.18 -23.30
CA LYS A 222 -7.20 -4.18 -24.74
C LYS A 222 -5.94 -3.86 -25.54
N ASP A 223 -5.69 -4.60 -26.60
CA ASP A 223 -4.67 -4.23 -27.59
C ASP A 223 -5.16 -3.10 -28.52
N ASP A 224 -4.29 -2.67 -29.44
CA ASP A 224 -4.59 -1.59 -30.39
C ASP A 224 -5.77 -1.92 -31.33
N ASN A 225 -6.10 -3.21 -31.49
CA ASN A 225 -7.24 -3.69 -32.28
C ASN A 225 -8.51 -3.89 -31.43
N GLY A 226 -8.45 -3.57 -30.13
CA GLY A 226 -9.55 -3.74 -29.18
C GLY A 226 -9.74 -5.18 -28.69
N GLN A 227 -8.84 -6.11 -29.01
CA GLN A 227 -8.89 -7.49 -28.52
C GLN A 227 -8.49 -7.57 -27.06
N ILE A 228 -9.21 -8.40 -26.30
CA ILE A 228 -8.94 -8.63 -24.88
C ILE A 228 -7.69 -9.49 -24.74
N LYS A 229 -6.71 -9.01 -23.99
CA LYS A 229 -5.51 -9.77 -23.61
C LYS A 229 -5.27 -9.73 -22.11
N GLN A 230 -4.54 -10.72 -21.61
CA GLN A 230 -4.16 -10.80 -20.20
C GLN A 230 -3.16 -9.69 -19.84
N GLN A 231 -3.23 -9.21 -18.61
CA GLN A 231 -2.20 -8.32 -18.09
C GLN A 231 -0.88 -9.07 -17.87
N ILE A 232 0.21 -8.32 -17.88
CA ILE A 232 1.55 -8.86 -17.65
C ILE A 232 1.82 -8.90 -16.14
N SER A 233 2.20 -10.07 -15.62
CA SER A 233 2.59 -10.24 -14.22
C SER A 233 3.74 -9.31 -13.84
N THR A 234 3.64 -8.73 -12.65
CA THR A 234 4.69 -7.87 -12.10
C THR A 234 5.80 -8.72 -11.49
N GLN A 235 7.05 -8.39 -11.82
CA GLN A 235 8.25 -8.91 -11.18
C GLN A 235 8.80 -7.82 -10.27
N VAL A 236 8.57 -7.99 -8.97
CA VAL A 236 9.12 -7.11 -7.95
C VAL A 236 10.43 -7.70 -7.44
N VAL A 237 11.40 -6.85 -7.11
CA VAL A 237 12.65 -7.27 -6.44
C VAL A 237 13.05 -6.24 -5.40
N ARG A 238 13.78 -6.69 -4.37
CA ARG A 238 14.36 -5.83 -3.34
C ARG A 238 15.80 -5.50 -3.70
N TRP A 239 16.12 -4.22 -3.88
CA TRP A 239 17.43 -3.72 -4.32
C TRP A 239 18.38 -3.45 -3.16
N THR A 240 18.52 -4.39 -2.23
CA THR A 240 19.34 -4.23 -1.02
C THR A 240 20.48 -5.23 -0.90
N LYS A 241 20.47 -6.32 -1.68
CA LYS A 241 21.56 -7.30 -1.67
C LYS A 241 22.75 -6.74 -2.48
N SER A 242 23.85 -6.48 -1.77
CA SER A 242 25.16 -5.94 -2.21
C SER A 242 25.41 -5.99 -3.73
N GLY A 243 25.51 -4.81 -4.37
CA GLY A 243 25.97 -4.68 -5.76
C GLY A 243 25.17 -3.73 -6.66
N SER A 244 23.96 -3.31 -6.28
CA SER A 244 23.19 -2.32 -7.05
C SER A 244 23.38 -0.89 -6.56
N SER A 245 23.56 0.06 -7.50
CA SER A 245 23.52 1.50 -7.22
C SER A 245 22.11 2.03 -6.95
N LEU A 246 21.09 1.19 -7.16
CA LEU A 246 19.70 1.46 -6.85
C LEU A 246 19.39 0.81 -5.50
N LYS A 247 18.73 1.54 -4.59
CA LYS A 247 18.25 1.03 -3.30
C LYS A 247 16.79 1.43 -3.14
N ASN A 248 15.88 0.45 -3.04
CA ASN A 248 14.46 0.70 -2.75
C ASN A 248 14.10 0.41 -1.28
N GLN A 249 15.01 -0.17 -0.50
CA GLN A 249 14.93 -0.20 0.96
C GLN A 249 16.31 0.16 1.51
N GLU A 250 16.34 0.93 2.58
CA GLU A 250 17.55 1.20 3.32
C GLU A 250 17.13 1.17 4.77
N LEU A 251 17.59 0.21 5.55
CA LEU A 251 17.47 0.24 7.00
C LEU A 251 18.89 0.19 7.55
N ASP A 252 19.14 0.90 8.65
CA ASP A 252 20.41 0.76 9.34
C ASP A 252 20.61 -0.70 9.71
N LYS A 253 21.82 -1.23 9.52
CA LYS A 253 22.06 -2.67 9.68
C LYS A 253 21.67 -3.19 11.07
N GLY A 254 21.87 -2.37 12.09
CA GLY A 254 21.43 -2.69 13.46
C GLY A 254 19.91 -2.79 13.60
N VAL A 255 19.16 -1.91 12.91
CA VAL A 255 17.69 -1.95 12.87
C VAL A 255 17.20 -3.16 12.09
N GLU A 256 17.81 -3.45 10.92
CA GLU A 256 17.49 -4.63 10.13
C GLU A 256 17.66 -5.92 10.96
N LEU A 257 18.80 -6.09 11.62
CA LEU A 257 19.07 -7.25 12.50
C LEU A 257 18.09 -7.33 13.68
N ALA A 258 17.70 -6.19 14.25
CA ALA A 258 16.71 -6.16 15.33
C ALA A 258 15.31 -6.58 14.84
N VAL A 259 14.90 -6.12 13.65
CA VAL A 259 13.63 -6.50 13.02
C VAL A 259 13.64 -8.00 12.68
N GLU A 260 14.73 -8.51 12.08
CA GLU A 260 14.89 -9.94 11.78
C GLU A 260 14.77 -10.80 13.05
N LYS A 261 15.46 -10.43 14.13
CA LYS A 261 15.36 -11.12 15.42
C LYS A 261 13.94 -11.08 15.98
N GLN A 262 13.27 -9.94 15.86
CA GLN A 262 11.89 -9.79 16.35
C GLN A 262 10.90 -10.64 15.53
N ASN A 263 11.11 -10.73 14.22
CA ASN A 263 10.33 -11.61 13.34
C ASN A 263 10.51 -13.07 13.72
N GLN A 264 11.75 -13.55 13.91
CA GLN A 264 12.00 -14.92 14.34
C GLN A 264 11.23 -15.28 15.63
N ASN A 265 11.29 -14.40 16.63
CA ASN A 265 10.58 -14.61 17.90
C ASN A 265 9.06 -14.64 17.71
N TRP A 266 8.50 -13.69 16.95
CA TRP A 266 7.05 -13.61 16.75
C TRP A 266 6.52 -14.70 15.84
N GLN A 267 7.22 -15.06 14.77
CA GLN A 267 6.78 -16.12 13.88
C GLN A 267 6.71 -17.47 14.61
N GLU A 268 7.68 -17.77 15.48
CA GLU A 268 7.63 -18.95 16.36
C GLU A 268 6.47 -18.91 17.37
N ALA A 269 6.19 -17.73 17.95
CA ALA A 269 5.04 -17.57 18.84
C ALA A 269 3.70 -17.70 18.07
N LEU A 270 3.63 -17.14 16.87
CA LEU A 270 2.45 -17.09 16.01
C LEU A 270 2.12 -18.43 15.36
N LYS A 271 3.03 -19.42 15.36
CA LYS A 271 2.70 -20.82 15.04
C LYS A 271 1.61 -21.39 15.94
N LYS A 272 1.64 -20.98 17.22
CA LYS A 272 0.86 -21.58 18.31
C LYS A 272 -0.50 -20.92 18.56
N VAL A 273 -0.78 -19.80 17.89
CA VAL A 273 -2.09 -19.14 18.03
C VAL A 273 -3.17 -19.94 17.28
N ALA A 274 -4.44 -19.64 17.58
CA ALA A 274 -5.57 -20.37 17.01
C ALA A 274 -5.51 -20.39 15.48
N LYS A 275 -5.81 -21.56 14.91
CA LYS A 275 -5.86 -21.77 13.46
C LYS A 275 -6.99 -20.94 12.87
N VAL A 276 -6.66 -20.14 11.86
CA VAL A 276 -7.65 -19.39 11.06
C VAL A 276 -8.07 -20.14 9.80
N ASN A 277 -7.26 -21.11 9.34
CA ASN A 277 -7.58 -21.98 8.21
C ASN A 277 -7.74 -23.44 8.70
N ALA A 278 -8.86 -24.07 8.38
CA ALA A 278 -9.19 -25.43 8.84
C ALA A 278 -8.17 -26.51 8.42
N ASN A 279 -7.50 -26.31 7.28
CA ASN A 279 -6.57 -27.28 6.71
C ASN A 279 -5.10 -27.05 7.11
N ALA A 280 -4.80 -26.01 7.90
CA ALA A 280 -3.42 -25.69 8.27
C ALA A 280 -2.98 -26.48 9.52
N GLN A 281 -1.75 -26.99 9.53
CA GLN A 281 -1.17 -27.66 10.70
C GLN A 281 -0.88 -26.67 11.84
N GLU A 282 -0.46 -25.46 11.47
CA GLU A 282 -0.11 -24.34 12.34
C GLU A 282 -0.85 -23.07 11.89
N SER A 283 -0.79 -22.01 12.70
CA SER A 283 -1.38 -20.73 12.31
C SER A 283 -0.62 -20.08 11.15
N VAL A 284 -1.35 -19.47 10.21
CA VAL A 284 -0.77 -18.78 9.05
C VAL A 284 -0.02 -17.50 9.40
N TRP A 285 -0.23 -16.95 10.60
CA TRP A 285 0.39 -15.70 11.02
C TRP A 285 1.91 -15.79 11.11
N GLN A 286 2.48 -17.00 11.19
CA GLN A 286 3.91 -17.24 11.08
C GLN A 286 4.49 -16.84 9.71
N TYR A 287 3.67 -16.80 8.65
CA TYR A 287 4.09 -16.46 7.29
C TYR A 287 4.05 -14.95 7.02
N TYR A 288 3.96 -14.13 8.07
CA TYR A 288 3.96 -12.68 7.98
C TYR A 288 5.12 -12.12 8.80
N LYS A 289 5.83 -11.14 8.24
CA LYS A 289 7.00 -10.51 8.85
C LYS A 289 6.86 -8.99 8.87
N LEU A 290 7.32 -8.37 9.94
CA LEU A 290 7.56 -6.94 10.03
C LEU A 290 8.71 -6.57 9.10
N ILE A 291 8.52 -5.58 8.25
CA ILE A 291 9.60 -5.00 7.46
C ILE A 291 10.24 -3.82 8.22
N GLY A 292 9.44 -3.07 8.96
CA GLY A 292 9.92 -2.01 9.85
C GLY A 292 8.79 -1.14 10.39
N THR A 293 9.18 -0.27 11.32
CA THR A 293 8.30 0.65 12.02
C THR A 293 8.91 2.04 12.01
N GLN A 294 8.10 3.07 11.75
CA GLN A 294 8.50 4.47 11.73
C GLN A 294 7.65 5.34 12.65
N TRP A 295 8.26 6.33 13.29
CA TRP A 295 7.57 7.36 14.07
C TRP A 295 8.27 8.72 13.96
N LEU A 296 7.59 9.79 14.39
CA LEU A 296 8.18 11.12 14.54
C LEU A 296 8.70 11.28 15.97
N MET A 297 9.96 11.70 16.13
CA MET A 297 10.51 12.07 17.44
C MET A 297 9.76 13.24 18.09
N THR A 298 9.28 14.17 17.25
CA THR A 298 8.50 15.35 17.70
C THR A 298 7.16 15.39 16.95
N PRO A 299 6.08 14.79 17.50
CA PRO A 299 4.84 14.57 16.75
C PRO A 299 3.91 15.79 16.59
N SER A 300 4.28 16.99 17.04
CA SER A 300 3.39 18.17 17.08
C SER A 300 2.97 18.72 15.70
N VAL A 301 1.85 18.31 15.11
CA VAL A 301 1.40 18.83 13.80
C VAL A 301 0.93 20.28 13.95
N THR A 302 1.39 21.19 13.08
CA THR A 302 0.91 22.58 13.06
C THR A 302 -0.43 22.65 12.35
N ASN A 303 -1.48 23.09 13.03
CA ASN A 303 -2.85 23.18 12.49
C ASN A 303 -3.19 24.54 11.85
N GLU A 304 -2.19 25.41 11.69
CA GLU A 304 -2.36 26.75 11.14
C GLU A 304 -2.84 26.72 9.68
N PRO A 305 -3.96 27.39 9.33
CA PRO A 305 -4.36 27.61 7.96
C PRO A 305 -3.25 28.31 7.19
N THR A 306 -2.76 27.69 6.12
CA THR A 306 -1.72 28.29 5.28
C THR A 306 -2.10 28.19 3.81
N SER A 307 -1.57 29.09 2.98
CA SER A 307 -1.71 28.96 1.53
C SER A 307 -1.10 27.63 1.08
N SER A 308 -1.71 26.95 0.10
CA SER A 308 -1.23 25.64 -0.39
C SER A 308 0.27 25.64 -0.75
N THR A 309 0.76 26.73 -1.33
CA THR A 309 2.20 26.91 -1.67
C THR A 309 3.09 26.97 -0.43
N GLN A 310 2.65 27.60 0.66
CA GLN A 310 3.37 27.63 1.93
C GLN A 310 3.24 26.31 2.68
N LEU A 311 2.06 25.67 2.66
CA LEU A 311 1.86 24.35 3.26
C LEU A 311 2.81 23.32 2.65
N ASN A 312 3.00 23.34 1.33
CA ASN A 312 3.99 22.50 0.65
C ASN A 312 5.43 22.72 1.16
N LYS A 313 5.80 23.97 1.47
CA LYS A 313 7.10 24.29 2.08
C LYS A 313 7.18 23.80 3.52
N SER A 314 6.09 23.92 4.30
CA SER A 314 5.99 23.40 5.66
C SER A 314 6.02 21.87 5.69
N ILE A 315 5.35 21.19 4.77
CA ILE A 315 5.43 19.73 4.56
C ILE A 315 6.87 19.33 4.25
N ALA A 316 7.53 20.05 3.33
CA ALA A 316 8.94 19.80 3.01
C ALA A 316 9.86 20.05 4.22
N ALA A 317 9.60 21.08 5.02
CA ALA A 317 10.35 21.34 6.25
C ALA A 317 10.08 20.29 7.34
N ILE A 318 8.84 19.80 7.45
CA ILE A 318 8.46 18.73 8.36
C ILE A 318 9.12 17.41 7.95
N SER A 319 9.11 17.08 6.65
CA SER A 319 9.78 15.89 6.14
C SER A 319 11.30 15.96 6.23
N ASN A 320 11.88 17.17 6.26
CA ASN A 320 13.33 17.39 6.27
C ASN A 320 13.87 17.87 7.64
N GLY A 321 13.02 18.01 8.66
CA GLY A 321 13.38 18.67 9.92
C GLY A 321 12.74 18.06 11.18
N ARG A 322 11.81 17.12 11.05
CA ARG A 322 11.45 16.22 12.15
C ARG A 322 12.19 14.92 11.94
N GLU A 323 12.94 14.50 12.95
CA GLU A 323 13.64 13.24 12.95
C GLU A 323 12.61 12.10 12.86
N ILE A 324 12.48 11.53 11.65
CA ILE A 324 11.77 10.27 11.40
C ILE A 324 12.70 9.18 11.90
N MET A 325 12.18 8.24 12.69
CA MET A 325 12.96 7.15 13.24
C MET A 325 12.40 5.81 12.79
N PRO A 326 13.20 4.94 12.15
CA PRO A 326 14.50 5.26 11.52
C PRO A 326 14.33 6.18 10.30
N GLU A 327 15.33 7.04 10.04
CA GLU A 327 15.30 8.09 8.99
C GLU A 327 15.22 7.51 7.55
N LYS A 328 15.54 6.22 7.43
CA LYS A 328 15.79 5.56 6.16
C LYS A 328 14.53 5.02 5.47
N THR A 329 14.70 4.63 4.21
CA THR A 329 13.63 4.19 3.33
C THR A 329 13.03 2.85 3.77
N LEU A 330 11.72 2.85 3.99
CA LEU A 330 10.92 1.66 4.26
C LEU A 330 10.08 1.33 3.01
N PHE A 331 10.09 0.07 2.59
CA PHE A 331 9.44 -0.37 1.35
C PHE A 331 8.66 -1.66 1.57
N ASN A 332 7.37 -1.61 1.23
CA ASN A 332 6.51 -2.78 1.12
C ASN A 332 6.36 -3.24 -0.33
N ALA A 333 6.79 -4.47 -0.61
CA ALA A 333 6.76 -5.05 -1.95
C ALA A 333 5.36 -5.12 -2.59
N ALA A 334 4.29 -5.24 -1.79
CA ALA A 334 2.93 -5.39 -2.27
C ALA A 334 2.17 -4.06 -2.44
N MET A 335 2.71 -2.94 -1.96
CA MET A 335 2.03 -1.63 -1.98
C MET A 335 2.87 -0.50 -2.56
N GLU A 336 4.19 -0.64 -2.57
CA GLU A 336 5.14 0.42 -2.91
C GLU A 336 6.10 0.01 -4.05
N ALA A 337 5.79 -1.10 -4.75
CA ALA A 337 6.64 -1.73 -5.77
C ALA A 337 7.19 -0.79 -6.86
N TYR A 338 6.45 0.26 -7.24
CA TYR A 338 6.85 1.19 -8.29
C TYR A 338 7.64 2.42 -7.80
N LEU A 339 7.90 2.53 -6.49
CA LEU A 339 8.76 3.56 -5.92
C LEU A 339 10.22 3.28 -6.31
N LYS A 340 10.63 3.80 -7.48
CA LYS A 340 12.02 3.80 -7.94
C LYS A 340 12.60 5.20 -7.81
N ASN A 341 13.76 5.33 -7.17
CA ASN A 341 14.71 6.43 -7.36
C ASN A 341 14.11 7.86 -7.48
N TYR A 342 13.19 8.23 -6.60
CA TYR A 342 12.92 9.66 -6.42
C TYR A 342 14.00 10.21 -5.50
N GLU A 343 14.99 10.89 -6.08
CA GLU A 343 15.93 11.79 -5.38
C GLU A 343 15.22 12.85 -4.52
N TYR A 344 13.89 12.91 -4.52
CA TYR A 344 13.09 13.79 -3.71
C TYR A 344 12.15 12.98 -2.82
N ARG A 345 12.48 13.01 -1.52
CA ARG A 345 11.73 12.58 -0.33
C ARG A 345 11.92 11.11 0.05
N ASN A 346 12.67 10.91 1.14
CA ASN A 346 12.71 9.73 2.01
C ASN A 346 11.46 8.85 1.87
N ASN A 347 11.54 7.79 1.04
CA ASN A 347 10.47 6.81 0.81
C ASN A 347 10.10 6.14 2.15
N SER A 348 9.18 6.75 2.86
CA SER A 348 8.81 6.39 4.23
C SER A 348 7.30 6.54 4.35
N CYS A 349 6.69 5.76 5.24
CA CYS A 349 5.26 5.86 5.50
C CYS A 349 4.90 7.30 5.88
N ILE A 350 5.74 7.92 6.72
CA ILE A 350 5.54 9.28 7.21
C ILE A 350 5.64 10.31 6.08
N ALA A 351 6.64 10.24 5.20
CA ALA A 351 6.79 11.21 4.10
C ALA A 351 5.64 11.15 3.08
N CYS A 352 4.95 10.01 2.97
CA CYS A 352 3.71 9.92 2.22
C CYS A 352 2.56 10.54 3.01
N HIS A 353 2.35 10.12 4.26
CA HIS A 353 1.21 10.55 5.08
C HIS A 353 1.25 12.03 5.50
N VAL A 354 2.40 12.70 5.55
CA VAL A 354 2.48 14.16 5.78
C VAL A 354 1.77 14.97 4.67
N GLN A 355 1.51 14.36 3.52
CA GLN A 355 0.81 15.01 2.41
C GLN A 355 -0.71 14.97 2.57
N ALA A 356 -1.22 14.30 3.62
CA ALA A 356 -2.62 14.31 3.93
C ALA A 356 -3.03 15.71 4.42
N THR A 357 -3.75 16.43 3.55
CA THR A 357 -4.27 17.77 3.83
C THR A 357 -5.79 17.81 3.70
N ARG A 358 -6.38 18.82 4.34
CA ARG A 358 -7.81 19.12 4.27
C ARG A 358 -8.02 20.57 3.85
N LYS A 359 -9.10 20.83 3.11
CA LYS A 359 -9.49 22.18 2.73
C LYS A 359 -10.10 22.91 3.93
N VAL A 360 -9.53 24.06 4.28
CA VAL A 360 -9.98 24.91 5.40
C VAL A 360 -10.51 26.27 4.91
N SER A 361 -10.81 26.39 3.62
CA SER A 361 -11.43 27.58 3.02
C SER A 361 -12.45 27.20 1.94
N LYS A 362 -13.51 27.99 1.79
CA LYS A 362 -14.51 27.79 0.72
C LYS A 362 -13.95 28.04 -0.69
N SER A 363 -12.96 28.92 -0.81
CA SER A 363 -12.23 29.19 -2.06
C SER A 363 -11.27 28.07 -2.45
N GLY A 364 -10.95 27.15 -1.52
CA GLY A 364 -9.98 26.07 -1.75
C GLY A 364 -8.53 26.52 -1.83
N THR A 365 -8.22 27.77 -1.50
CA THR A 365 -6.86 28.36 -1.59
C THR A 365 -6.02 28.17 -0.33
N GLN A 366 -6.66 27.76 0.77
CA GLN A 366 -6.02 27.45 2.05
C GLN A 366 -6.30 26.02 2.49
N GLU A 367 -5.25 25.38 3.01
CA GLU A 367 -5.24 24.00 3.47
C GLU A 367 -4.58 23.91 4.86
N ALA A 368 -4.88 22.84 5.57
CA ALA A 368 -4.22 22.44 6.81
C ALA A 368 -3.96 20.93 6.79
N PHE A 369 -3.09 20.44 7.67
CA PHE A 369 -2.86 19.00 7.83
C PHE A 369 -4.14 18.28 8.30
N SER A 370 -4.32 17.04 7.84
CA SER A 370 -5.42 16.16 8.25
C SER A 370 -4.98 15.11 9.28
N ASP A 371 -4.04 15.47 10.17
CA ASP A 371 -3.46 14.57 11.17
C ASP A 371 -3.10 13.19 10.58
N PHE A 372 -2.51 13.21 9.37
CA PHE A 372 -2.04 12.06 8.60
C PHE A 372 -3.10 11.12 7.99
N SER A 373 -4.40 11.41 8.14
CA SER A 373 -5.48 10.57 7.58
C SER A 373 -5.91 11.07 6.19
N PHE A 374 -5.95 10.15 5.22
CA PHE A 374 -6.46 10.40 3.85
C PHE A 374 -7.94 10.02 3.68
N LEU A 375 -8.56 9.44 4.71
CA LEU A 375 -9.85 8.75 4.58
C LEU A 375 -11.05 9.58 5.04
N LEU A 376 -10.86 10.86 5.38
CA LEU A 376 -11.93 11.71 5.89
C LEU A 376 -13.17 11.68 4.99
N ASP A 377 -13.01 11.88 3.69
CA ASP A 377 -14.13 11.95 2.75
C ASP A 377 -14.87 10.62 2.52
N ARG A 378 -14.27 9.49 2.94
CA ARG A 378 -14.83 8.14 2.79
C ARG A 378 -15.70 7.69 3.98
N ALA A 379 -15.69 8.44 5.08
CA ALA A 379 -16.52 8.15 6.25
C ALA A 379 -17.85 8.92 6.17
N LYS A 380 -18.72 8.52 5.24
CA LYS A 380 -20.06 9.10 5.01
C LYS A 380 -21.17 8.08 5.15
#